data_AF-A0A9Q4D343-F1
#
_entry.id   AF-A0A9Q4D343-F1
#
_cell.length_a   1.000
_cell.length_b   1.000
_cell.length_c   1.000
_cell.angle_alpha   90.00
_cell.angle_beta   90.00
_cell.angle_gamma   90.00
#
_symmetry.space_group_name_H-M   'P 1'
#
loop_
_entity.id
_entity.type
_entity.pdbx_description
1 polymer ?
#
loop_
_entity_poly.entity_id
_entity_poly.type
_entity_poly.pdbx_seq_one_letter_code
_entity_poly.pdbx_strand_id
1 'polypeptide(L)'
;MRRRPAALVAASALVVGMSAGGMAPAAAGQTSPQDTGQGPPTSQDQPFRDRLDLQERLEQQEGLEQQDRLEQQRQAPGAEVPRPTHGNRDRESRQLERALDRATQGLVDDGAVGVTARVDSPDFSWRGSAGHREIDRRPQARPQDRFRVGSISKTMVATVALQQVEQGNLALDTKVDDIVPGLFPGQPDVTVEHLLSHRSGAQTASVDLIATRMTDLSDWNQFIAAIGEDYTQQDHLDVVNGLPWLFAPGTDFNYSNAGYVALGVVLEEVTGEDLEDLLEDRVFDEAGMHHSSFP
;
A
#
# COMPACT_ATOMS: atom_id res chain seq x y z
N MET A 1 23.27 41.80 16.20
CA MET A 1 23.11 40.42 16.69
C MET A 1 21.63 40.13 16.91
N ARG A 2 21.01 39.32 16.05
CA ARG A 2 19.83 38.47 16.35
C ARG A 2 19.80 37.41 15.24
N ARG A 3 20.28 36.21 15.56
CA ARG A 3 20.26 35.04 14.66
C ARG A 3 18.82 34.53 14.58
N ARG A 4 18.29 34.34 13.37
CA ARG A 4 17.08 33.53 13.14
C ARG A 4 17.49 32.05 13.04
N PRO A 5 16.70 31.10 13.56
CA PRO A 5 17.05 29.68 13.54
C PRO A 5 16.91 29.12 12.13
N ALA A 6 17.81 28.19 11.78
CA ALA A 6 17.72 27.41 10.55
C ALA A 6 16.54 26.44 10.66
N ALA A 7 15.70 26.40 9.62
CA ALA A 7 14.62 25.44 9.49
C ALA A 7 15.21 24.03 9.30
N LEU A 8 14.83 23.12 10.18
CA LEU A 8 15.10 21.70 10.10
C LEU A 8 14.28 21.15 8.92
N VAL A 9 14.93 20.55 7.93
CA VAL A 9 14.23 19.75 6.91
C VAL A 9 13.71 18.51 7.62
N ALA A 10 12.40 18.45 7.84
CA ALA A 10 11.73 17.26 8.34
C ALA A 10 11.68 16.23 7.19
N ALA A 11 12.59 15.26 7.23
CA ALA A 11 12.41 14.02 6.49
C ALA A 11 11.40 13.16 7.28
N SER A 12 10.14 13.17 6.86
CA SER A 12 9.16 12.22 7.35
C SER A 12 9.43 10.87 6.71
N ALA A 13 10.11 9.97 7.44
CA ALA A 13 10.04 8.55 7.16
C ALA A 13 8.74 8.03 7.78
N LEU A 14 7.80 7.63 6.93
CA LEU A 14 6.59 6.94 7.39
C LEU A 14 6.97 5.49 7.69
N VAL A 15 6.72 5.06 8.91
CA VAL A 15 7.02 3.72 9.41
C VAL A 15 5.70 3.05 9.68
N VAL A 16 5.29 2.13 8.82
CA VAL A 16 4.21 1.19 9.13
C VAL A 16 4.85 0.01 9.84
N GLY A 17 5.01 0.13 11.17
CA GLY A 17 5.48 -0.95 12.02
C GLY A 17 4.30 -1.71 12.61
N MET A 18 4.07 -2.96 12.18
CA MET A 18 3.21 -3.88 12.92
C MET A 18 4.01 -4.44 14.11
N SER A 19 3.76 -3.95 15.32
CA SER A 19 4.31 -4.56 16.52
C SER A 19 3.57 -5.85 16.86
N ALA A 20 4.24 -7.00 16.73
CA ALA A 20 3.73 -8.26 17.27
C ALA A 20 3.95 -8.28 18.79
N GLY A 21 2.93 -7.92 19.56
CA GLY A 21 2.91 -8.11 21.01
C GLY A 21 2.84 -9.61 21.34
N GLY A 22 3.92 -10.15 21.93
CA GLY A 22 3.99 -11.55 22.34
C GLY A 22 3.22 -11.84 23.63
N MET A 23 2.61 -13.03 23.71
CA MET A 23 2.22 -13.65 24.98
C MET A 23 2.30 -15.19 24.88
N ALA A 24 2.87 -15.80 25.92
CA ALA A 24 3.17 -17.22 26.08
C ALA A 24 1.91 -18.12 26.24
N PRO A 25 2.02 -19.46 26.04
CA PRO A 25 0.85 -20.34 25.95
C PRO A 25 0.31 -20.72 27.33
N ALA A 26 -1.02 -20.79 27.46
CA ALA A 26 -1.70 -21.40 28.60
C ALA A 26 -2.39 -22.72 28.17
N ALA A 27 -2.45 -23.65 29.12
CA ALA A 27 -2.58 -25.08 28.94
C ALA A 27 -3.95 -25.60 28.47
N ALA A 28 -3.91 -26.82 27.91
CA ALA A 28 -5.00 -27.60 27.38
C ALA A 28 -6.12 -27.98 28.39
N GLY A 29 -7.34 -28.06 27.89
CA GLY A 29 -8.47 -28.78 28.49
C GLY A 29 -9.41 -29.29 27.39
N GLN A 30 -9.59 -30.60 27.32
CA GLN A 30 -10.47 -31.30 26.38
C GLN A 30 -11.93 -31.25 26.84
N THR A 31 -12.89 -31.10 25.92
CA THR A 31 -14.07 -31.98 25.72
C THR A 31 -14.92 -31.56 24.50
N SER A 32 -15.53 -32.56 23.85
CA SER A 32 -16.45 -32.53 22.68
C SER A 32 -17.87 -32.98 23.09
N PRO A 33 -18.92 -33.02 22.23
CA PRO A 33 -19.28 -32.17 21.07
C PRO A 33 -20.80 -31.77 20.99
N GLN A 34 -21.12 -30.98 19.94
CA GLN A 34 -22.43 -30.73 19.27
C GLN A 34 -23.45 -29.75 19.92
N ASP A 35 -23.69 -28.61 19.25
CA ASP A 35 -25.04 -28.19 18.83
C ASP A 35 -24.99 -27.15 17.69
N THR A 36 -25.95 -27.25 16.78
CA THR A 36 -26.16 -26.44 15.57
C THR A 36 -26.88 -25.14 15.90
N GLY A 37 -26.31 -23.99 15.50
CA GLY A 37 -27.02 -22.71 15.50
C GLY A 37 -26.09 -21.53 15.24
N GLN A 38 -26.29 -20.86 14.10
CA GLN A 38 -25.71 -19.53 13.85
C GLN A 38 -26.32 -18.54 14.85
N GLY A 39 -25.63 -18.29 15.96
CA GLY A 39 -25.84 -17.14 16.84
C GLY A 39 -25.00 -15.94 16.39
N PRO A 40 -25.30 -14.72 16.87
CA PRO A 40 -24.49 -13.54 16.54
C PRO A 40 -23.05 -13.73 17.03
N PRO A 41 -22.05 -13.11 16.37
CA PRO A 41 -20.64 -13.34 16.69
C PRO A 41 -20.38 -13.04 18.17
N THR A 42 -19.70 -13.96 18.84
CA THR A 42 -19.37 -13.85 20.26
C THR A 42 -18.25 -12.84 20.47
N SER A 43 -18.12 -12.32 21.70
CA SER A 43 -17.19 -11.24 22.07
C SER A 43 -15.69 -11.59 21.96
N GLN A 44 -15.34 -12.74 21.40
CA GLN A 44 -13.96 -13.21 21.22
C GLN A 44 -13.37 -12.86 19.84
N ASP A 45 -14.21 -12.47 18.87
CA ASP A 45 -13.79 -12.09 17.50
C ASP A 45 -13.43 -10.59 17.36
N GLN A 46 -13.82 -9.77 18.34
CA GLN A 46 -13.60 -8.32 18.33
C GLN A 46 -12.13 -7.90 18.28
N PRO A 47 -11.21 -8.46 19.09
CA PRO A 47 -9.80 -8.05 19.10
C PRO A 47 -9.04 -8.35 17.79
N PHE A 48 -9.57 -9.23 16.95
CA PHE A 48 -9.04 -9.58 15.64
C PHE A 48 -9.49 -8.57 14.58
N ARG A 49 -10.80 -8.32 14.50
CA ARG A 49 -11.36 -7.26 13.65
C ARG A 49 -10.75 -5.90 13.98
N ASP A 50 -10.63 -5.58 15.27
CA ASP A 50 -10.07 -4.30 15.72
C ASP A 50 -8.65 -4.02 15.22
N ARG A 51 -7.81 -5.06 15.01
CA ARG A 51 -6.42 -4.92 14.54
C ARG A 51 -6.32 -4.77 13.03
N LEU A 52 -7.17 -5.46 12.26
CA LEU A 52 -7.24 -5.31 10.81
C LEU A 52 -7.95 -4.00 10.43
N ASP A 53 -9.03 -3.66 11.13
CA ASP A 53 -9.68 -2.36 11.06
C ASP A 53 -8.69 -1.23 11.42
N LEU A 54 -7.72 -1.47 12.30
CA LEU A 54 -6.68 -0.49 12.59
C LEU A 54 -5.78 -0.26 11.37
N GLN A 55 -5.36 -1.31 10.66
CA GLN A 55 -4.56 -1.15 9.45
C GLN A 55 -5.35 -0.45 8.35
N GLU A 56 -6.61 -0.84 8.12
CA GLU A 56 -7.47 -0.18 7.14
C GLU A 56 -7.73 1.29 7.52
N ARG A 57 -7.95 1.60 8.80
CA ARG A 57 -8.07 2.98 9.28
C ARG A 57 -6.78 3.77 9.10
N LEU A 58 -5.62 3.15 9.30
CA LEU A 58 -4.32 3.80 9.06
C LEU A 58 -4.12 4.09 7.58
N GLU A 59 -4.42 3.14 6.69
CA GLU A 59 -4.36 3.36 5.23
C GLU A 59 -5.32 4.46 4.77
N GLN A 60 -6.55 4.49 5.30
CA GLN A 60 -7.51 5.57 5.04
C GLN A 60 -7.00 6.92 5.54
N GLN A 61 -6.46 6.97 6.76
CA GLN A 61 -5.93 8.20 7.35
C GLN A 61 -4.71 8.71 6.59
N GLU A 62 -3.80 7.81 6.18
CA GLU A 62 -2.62 8.16 5.37
C GLU A 62 -3.02 8.77 4.02
N GLY A 63 -4.04 8.22 3.36
CA GLY A 63 -4.57 8.76 2.10
C GLY A 63 -5.07 10.20 2.24
N LEU A 64 -5.82 10.50 3.30
CA LEU A 64 -6.33 11.84 3.60
C LEU A 64 -5.19 12.81 3.96
N GLU A 65 -4.26 12.40 4.81
CA GLU A 65 -3.12 13.23 5.22
C GLU A 65 -2.15 13.51 4.06
N GLN A 66 -2.05 12.62 3.07
CA GLN A 66 -1.23 12.83 1.88
C GLN A 66 -1.84 13.87 0.94
N GLN A 67 -3.16 13.86 0.75
CA GLN A 67 -3.87 14.92 0.01
C GLN A 67 -3.67 16.30 0.66
N ASP A 68 -3.89 16.41 1.97
CA ASP A 68 -3.71 17.67 2.71
C ASP A 68 -2.28 18.23 2.59
N ARG A 69 -1.26 17.35 2.62
CA ARG A 69 0.15 17.75 2.46
C ARG A 69 0.47 18.28 1.06
N LEU A 70 -0.06 17.64 0.02
CA LEU A 70 0.15 18.09 -1.37
C LEU A 70 -0.49 19.45 -1.63
N GLU A 71 -1.67 19.70 -1.05
CA GLU A 71 -2.32 21.00 -1.12
C GLU A 71 -1.53 22.10 -0.40
N GLN A 72 -0.96 21.80 0.76
CA GLN A 72 -0.12 22.74 1.50
C GLN A 72 1.23 23.03 0.81
N GLN A 73 1.85 22.03 0.18
CA GLN A 73 3.11 22.21 -0.56
C GLN A 73 2.94 23.07 -1.82
N ARG A 74 1.78 23.00 -2.49
CA ARG A 74 1.45 23.91 -3.61
C ARG A 74 1.37 25.38 -3.21
N GLN A 75 1.23 25.68 -1.91
CA GLN A 75 1.03 27.04 -1.40
C GLN A 75 2.31 27.67 -0.79
N ALA A 76 3.42 26.94 -0.70
CA ALA A 76 4.63 27.45 -0.05
C ALA A 76 5.50 28.30 -1.02
N PRO A 77 5.90 29.55 -0.65
CA PRO A 77 6.79 30.36 -1.47
C PRO A 77 8.23 29.83 -1.45
N GLY A 78 8.85 29.72 -2.64
CA GLY A 78 10.23 29.28 -2.80
C GLY A 78 11.23 30.26 -2.18
N ALA A 79 11.95 29.81 -1.15
CA ALA A 79 13.07 30.55 -0.57
C ALA A 79 14.38 30.18 -1.29
N GLU A 80 15.08 31.18 -1.82
CA GLU A 80 16.34 31.01 -2.51
C GLU A 80 17.47 30.76 -1.48
N VAL A 81 18.05 29.56 -1.51
CA VAL A 81 19.16 29.15 -0.61
C VAL A 81 20.50 29.37 -1.33
N PRO A 82 21.50 30.02 -0.71
CA PRO A 82 22.80 30.26 -1.33
C PRO A 82 23.54 28.94 -1.63
N ARG A 83 24.18 28.85 -2.79
CA ARG A 83 24.92 27.64 -3.20
C ARG A 83 26.21 27.45 -2.38
N PRO A 84 26.41 26.29 -1.73
CA PRO A 84 27.62 26.00 -0.96
C PRO A 84 28.86 25.81 -1.85
N THR A 85 30.05 26.09 -1.31
CA THR A 85 31.36 25.85 -1.94
C THR A 85 31.78 24.38 -1.86
N HIS A 86 32.64 23.91 -2.78
CA HIS A 86 32.99 22.48 -2.93
C HIS A 86 33.45 21.80 -1.62
N GLY A 87 34.36 22.42 -0.84
CA GLY A 87 34.82 21.83 0.43
C GLY A 87 33.77 21.81 1.55
N ASN A 88 32.76 22.69 1.48
CA ASN A 88 31.64 22.68 2.43
C ASN A 88 30.62 21.60 2.07
N ARG A 89 30.40 21.37 0.76
CA ARG A 89 29.53 20.29 0.24
C ARG A 89 29.98 18.92 0.72
N ASP A 90 31.26 18.58 0.63
CA ASP A 90 31.75 17.26 1.05
C ASP A 90 31.51 16.98 2.54
N ARG A 91 31.58 18.02 3.37
CA ARG A 91 31.34 17.91 4.82
C ARG A 91 29.86 17.77 5.13
N GLU A 92 29.02 18.55 4.44
CA GLU A 92 27.56 18.50 4.54
C GLU A 92 27.02 17.15 4.04
N SER A 93 27.47 16.65 2.90
CA SER A 93 27.11 15.33 2.37
C SER A 93 27.46 14.22 3.35
N ARG A 94 28.70 14.19 3.88
CA ARG A 94 29.09 13.20 4.90
C ARG A 94 28.27 13.31 6.19
N GLN A 95 27.82 14.51 6.55
CA GLN A 95 26.96 14.70 7.73
C GLN A 95 25.55 14.17 7.45
N LEU A 96 25.03 14.39 6.24
CA LEU A 96 23.75 13.88 5.78
C LEU A 96 23.74 12.35 5.67
N GLU A 97 24.76 11.73 5.07
CA GLU A 97 24.93 10.27 5.02
C GLU A 97 24.85 9.66 6.42
N ARG A 98 25.66 10.17 7.37
CA ARG A 98 25.61 9.69 8.76
C ARG A 98 24.26 9.92 9.42
N ALA A 99 23.51 10.95 9.04
CA ALA A 99 22.17 11.18 9.57
C ALA A 99 21.16 10.18 9.01
N LEU A 100 21.25 9.86 7.71
CA LEU A 100 20.44 8.85 7.06
C LEU A 100 20.74 7.45 7.62
N ASP A 101 22.02 7.09 7.78
CA ASP A 101 22.42 5.82 8.40
C ASP A 101 21.84 5.67 9.82
N ARG A 102 21.90 6.74 10.62
CA ARG A 102 21.30 6.75 11.97
C ARG A 102 19.77 6.65 11.92
N ALA A 103 19.12 7.31 10.98
CA ALA A 103 17.66 7.24 10.85
C ALA A 103 17.22 5.81 10.48
N THR A 104 17.91 5.17 9.52
CA THR A 104 17.65 3.79 9.13
C THR A 104 17.90 2.81 10.27
N GLN A 105 18.97 2.99 11.05
CA GLN A 105 19.22 2.18 12.24
C GLN A 105 18.15 2.43 13.33
N GLY A 106 17.72 3.67 13.53
CA GLY A 106 16.67 3.99 14.49
C GLY A 106 15.38 3.23 14.25
N LEU A 107 14.99 3.02 12.99
CA LEU A 107 13.83 2.19 12.64
C LEU A 107 13.97 0.73 13.09
N VAL A 108 15.18 0.19 13.02
CA VAL A 108 15.48 -1.16 13.52
C VAL A 108 15.46 -1.18 15.04
N ASP A 109 16.02 -0.15 15.68
CA ASP A 109 16.00 0.01 17.14
C ASP A 109 14.56 0.12 17.67
N ASP A 110 13.63 0.68 16.87
CA ASP A 110 12.20 0.78 17.15
C ASP A 110 11.41 -0.51 16.82
N GLY A 111 12.06 -1.55 16.27
CA GLY A 111 11.50 -2.89 16.09
C GLY A 111 11.35 -3.37 14.65
N ALA A 112 11.76 -2.59 13.64
CA ALA A 112 11.80 -3.09 12.27
C ALA A 112 12.85 -4.22 12.14
N VAL A 113 12.50 -5.33 11.51
CA VAL A 113 13.43 -6.45 11.29
C VAL A 113 14.57 -6.05 10.37
N GLY A 114 14.26 -5.35 9.29
CA GLY A 114 15.22 -4.85 8.31
C GLY A 114 14.65 -3.68 7.54
N VAL A 115 15.52 -2.77 7.14
CA VAL A 115 15.16 -1.56 6.42
C VAL A 115 16.13 -1.38 5.25
N THR A 116 15.60 -1.00 4.10
CA THR A 116 16.37 -0.42 3.00
C THR A 116 15.84 0.97 2.71
N ALA A 117 16.72 1.89 2.33
CA ALA A 117 16.33 3.25 2.01
C ALA A 117 17.25 3.83 0.93
N ARG A 118 16.68 4.72 0.11
CA ARG A 118 17.39 5.44 -0.94
C ARG A 118 16.95 6.89 -0.96
N VAL A 119 17.92 7.78 -1.14
CA VAL A 119 17.71 9.22 -1.36
C VAL A 119 18.47 9.61 -2.61
N ASP A 120 17.78 10.14 -3.60
CA ASP A 120 18.38 10.73 -4.79
C ASP A 120 17.93 12.18 -4.95
N SER A 121 18.88 13.03 -5.30
CA SER A 121 18.67 14.43 -5.67
C SER A 121 19.75 14.82 -6.70
N PRO A 122 19.63 15.98 -7.37
CA PRO A 122 20.59 16.38 -8.40
C PRO A 122 22.07 16.39 -7.94
N ASP A 123 22.32 16.70 -6.66
CA ASP A 123 23.67 16.88 -6.12
C ASP A 123 24.04 15.84 -5.03
N PHE A 124 23.16 14.88 -4.74
CA PHE A 124 23.36 13.90 -3.66
C PHE A 124 22.62 12.60 -3.93
N SER A 125 23.32 11.46 -3.75
CA SER A 125 22.76 10.12 -3.83
C SER A 125 23.26 9.31 -2.64
N TRP A 126 22.36 8.62 -1.96
CA TRP A 126 22.66 7.71 -0.87
C TRP A 126 21.75 6.49 -0.93
N ARG A 127 22.30 5.32 -0.59
CA ARG A 127 21.56 4.08 -0.42
C ARG A 127 22.07 3.42 0.86
N GLY A 128 21.16 3.03 1.73
CA GLY A 128 21.50 2.38 2.98
C GLY A 128 20.56 1.26 3.33
N SER A 129 21.00 0.46 4.30
CA SER A 129 20.19 -0.58 4.91
C SER A 129 20.60 -0.78 6.37
N ALA A 130 19.68 -1.28 7.17
CA ALA A 130 19.93 -1.69 8.55
C ALA A 130 19.14 -2.98 8.87
N GLY A 131 19.54 -3.66 9.93
CA GLY A 131 18.89 -4.89 10.38
C GLY A 131 19.16 -6.10 9.47
N HIS A 132 18.20 -7.01 9.43
CA HIS A 132 18.31 -8.34 8.84
C HIS A 132 17.18 -8.62 7.86
N ARG A 133 17.39 -9.58 6.96
CA ARG A 133 16.36 -10.01 6.00
C ARG A 133 15.29 -10.92 6.61
N GLU A 134 15.57 -11.50 7.78
CA GLU A 134 14.78 -12.55 8.39
C GLU A 134 14.72 -12.28 9.90
N ILE A 135 13.53 -12.44 10.48
CA ILE A 135 13.34 -12.39 11.93
C ILE A 135 14.18 -13.50 12.56
N ASP A 136 15.01 -13.13 13.55
CA ASP A 136 15.94 -14.02 14.28
C ASP A 136 17.09 -14.65 13.47
N ARG A 137 17.26 -14.32 12.18
CA ARG A 137 18.43 -14.77 11.40
C ARG A 137 19.38 -13.66 11.04
N ARG A 138 20.59 -14.08 10.67
CA ARG A 138 21.75 -13.21 10.53
C ARG A 138 22.03 -12.60 9.15
N PRO A 139 21.39 -12.95 8.01
CA PRO A 139 21.75 -12.27 6.77
C PRO A 139 21.36 -10.79 6.89
N GLN A 140 22.36 -9.92 6.84
CA GLN A 140 22.15 -8.47 6.90
C GLN A 140 21.32 -8.03 5.69
N ALA A 141 20.40 -7.09 5.95
CA ALA A 141 19.71 -6.37 4.88
C ALA A 141 20.76 -5.64 4.02
N ARG A 142 20.55 -5.64 2.71
CA ARG A 142 21.39 -4.95 1.73
C ARG A 142 20.57 -3.86 1.05
N PRO A 143 21.17 -2.73 0.64
CA PRO A 143 20.42 -1.63 0.04
C PRO A 143 19.66 -1.99 -1.26
N GLN A 144 20.08 -3.07 -1.93
CA GLN A 144 19.46 -3.60 -3.16
C GLN A 144 18.48 -4.77 -2.93
N ASP A 145 18.12 -5.07 -1.68
CA ASP A 145 17.15 -6.13 -1.41
C ASP A 145 15.78 -5.77 -1.96
N ARG A 146 15.13 -6.78 -2.56
CA ARG A 146 13.77 -6.68 -3.10
C ARG A 146 12.76 -6.83 -1.97
N PHE A 147 11.61 -6.18 -2.13
CA PHE A 147 10.50 -6.23 -1.18
C PHE A 147 9.18 -6.21 -1.95
N ARG A 148 8.12 -6.72 -1.31
CA ARG A 148 6.75 -6.57 -1.81
C ARG A 148 6.32 -5.13 -1.52
N VAL A 149 6.11 -4.34 -2.57
CA VAL A 149 5.87 -2.89 -2.45
C VAL A 149 4.44 -2.54 -2.04
N GLY A 150 3.54 -3.54 -1.97
CA GLY A 150 2.15 -3.37 -1.57
C GLY A 150 1.44 -2.30 -2.42
N SER A 151 0.75 -1.39 -1.76
CA SER A 151 -0.07 -0.35 -2.39
C SER A 151 0.69 0.64 -3.28
N ILE A 152 2.02 0.66 -3.26
CA ILE A 152 2.82 1.41 -4.24
C ILE A 152 2.54 0.93 -5.67
N SER A 153 2.16 -0.33 -5.86
CA SER A 153 1.75 -0.87 -7.18
C SER A 153 0.60 -0.10 -7.81
N LYS A 154 -0.28 0.51 -7.01
CA LYS A 154 -1.42 1.32 -7.52
C LYS A 154 -0.96 2.48 -8.38
N THR A 155 0.16 3.11 -8.04
CA THR A 155 0.72 4.21 -8.84
C THR A 155 1.12 3.73 -10.24
N MET A 156 1.61 2.49 -10.37
CA MET A 156 2.02 1.91 -11.65
C MET A 156 0.78 1.56 -12.49
N VAL A 157 -0.23 0.91 -11.88
CA VAL A 157 -1.51 0.61 -12.55
C VAL A 157 -2.22 1.91 -12.98
N ALA A 158 -2.25 2.93 -12.13
CA ALA A 158 -2.80 4.24 -12.46
C ALA A 158 -2.04 4.91 -13.61
N THR A 159 -0.71 4.72 -13.69
CA THR A 159 0.09 5.22 -14.81
C THR A 159 -0.36 4.58 -16.13
N VAL A 160 -0.53 3.26 -16.18
CA VAL A 160 -1.02 2.57 -17.38
C VAL A 160 -2.43 3.05 -17.75
N ALA A 161 -3.34 3.18 -16.79
CA ALA A 161 -4.68 3.72 -17.04
C ALA A 161 -4.65 5.14 -17.63
N LEU A 162 -3.83 6.02 -17.07
CA LEU A 162 -3.71 7.39 -17.56
C LEU A 162 -2.99 7.47 -18.92
N GLN A 163 -2.08 6.56 -19.24
CA GLN A 163 -1.52 6.43 -20.59
C GLN A 163 -2.59 6.02 -21.61
N GLN A 164 -3.52 5.12 -21.25
CA GLN A 164 -4.65 4.77 -22.12
C GLN A 164 -5.61 5.96 -22.31
N VAL A 165 -5.77 6.80 -21.28
CA VAL A 165 -6.52 8.07 -21.38
C VAL A 165 -5.83 9.05 -22.32
N GLU A 166 -4.52 9.23 -22.18
CA GLU A 166 -3.73 10.11 -23.06
C GLU A 166 -3.80 9.65 -24.53
N GLN A 167 -3.80 8.34 -24.77
CA GLN A 167 -3.92 7.75 -26.11
C GLN A 167 -5.34 7.82 -26.69
N GLY A 168 -6.34 8.17 -25.87
CA GLY A 168 -7.75 8.22 -26.27
C GLY A 168 -8.45 6.87 -26.36
N ASN A 169 -7.82 5.81 -25.85
CA ASN A 169 -8.42 4.46 -25.75
C ASN A 169 -9.40 4.35 -24.58
N LEU A 170 -9.23 5.20 -23.57
CA LEU A 170 -10.04 5.27 -22.36
C LEU A 170 -10.37 6.74 -22.04
N ALA A 171 -11.46 7.00 -21.31
CA ALA A 171 -11.71 8.31 -20.71
C ALA A 171 -11.96 8.15 -19.20
N LEU A 172 -11.69 9.20 -18.43
CA LEU A 172 -11.89 9.19 -16.98
C LEU A 172 -13.38 8.99 -16.62
N ASP A 173 -14.29 9.52 -17.43
CA ASP A 173 -15.74 9.39 -17.27
C ASP A 173 -16.32 8.13 -17.94
N THR A 174 -15.49 7.30 -18.58
CA THR A 174 -15.94 6.01 -19.12
C THR A 174 -16.47 5.15 -17.99
N LYS A 175 -17.70 4.63 -18.16
CA LYS A 175 -18.31 3.72 -17.21
C LYS A 175 -17.65 2.36 -17.32
N VAL A 176 -17.38 1.74 -16.17
CA VAL A 176 -16.82 0.40 -16.09
C VAL A 176 -17.74 -0.62 -16.77
N ASP A 177 -19.06 -0.45 -16.60
CA ASP A 177 -20.08 -1.33 -17.18
C ASP A 177 -20.14 -1.27 -18.72
N ASP A 178 -19.67 -0.16 -19.33
CA ASP A 178 -19.59 -0.04 -20.79
C ASP A 178 -18.43 -0.87 -21.38
N ILE A 179 -17.41 -1.17 -20.57
CA ILE A 179 -16.21 -1.94 -20.96
C ILE A 179 -16.37 -3.40 -20.55
N VAL A 180 -16.72 -3.64 -19.28
CA VAL A 180 -16.88 -4.97 -18.69
C VAL A 180 -18.28 -5.07 -18.08
N PRO A 181 -19.31 -5.41 -18.90
CA PRO A 181 -20.69 -5.44 -18.43
C PRO A 181 -20.88 -6.38 -17.24
N GLY A 182 -21.51 -5.87 -16.19
CA GLY A 182 -21.82 -6.64 -14.98
C GLY A 182 -20.65 -6.86 -14.02
N LEU A 183 -19.50 -6.20 -14.23
CA LEU A 183 -18.36 -6.30 -13.31
C LEU A 183 -18.74 -5.90 -11.87
N PHE A 184 -19.58 -4.87 -11.73
CA PHE A 184 -20.21 -4.45 -10.48
C PHE A 184 -21.74 -4.51 -10.60
N PRO A 185 -22.38 -5.65 -10.26
CA PRO A 185 -23.82 -5.82 -10.40
C PRO A 185 -24.61 -4.72 -9.66
N GLY A 186 -25.49 -4.04 -10.40
CA GLY A 186 -26.34 -2.98 -9.85
C GLY A 186 -25.66 -1.63 -9.67
N GLN A 187 -24.43 -1.45 -10.16
CA GLN A 187 -23.64 -0.21 -10.00
C GLN A 187 -23.13 0.31 -11.36
N PRO A 188 -24.02 0.64 -12.30
CA PRO A 188 -23.65 1.01 -13.68
C PRO A 188 -23.04 2.41 -13.82
N ASP A 189 -22.95 3.18 -12.74
CA ASP A 189 -22.44 4.56 -12.74
C ASP A 189 -20.99 4.66 -12.22
N VAL A 190 -20.34 3.53 -11.93
CA VAL A 190 -18.92 3.50 -11.60
C VAL A 190 -18.10 3.84 -12.85
N THR A 191 -17.19 4.79 -12.73
CA THR A 191 -16.32 5.24 -13.82
C THR A 191 -14.86 4.91 -13.53
N VAL A 192 -14.00 5.04 -14.54
CA VAL A 192 -12.54 4.92 -14.40
C VAL A 192 -12.00 5.92 -13.36
N GLU A 193 -12.47 7.17 -13.36
CA GLU A 193 -12.13 8.19 -12.36
C GLU A 193 -12.47 7.71 -10.95
N HIS A 194 -13.66 7.13 -10.76
CA HIS A 194 -14.09 6.64 -9.46
C HIS A 194 -13.18 5.52 -8.94
N LEU A 195 -12.68 4.62 -9.81
CA LEU A 195 -11.71 3.59 -9.42
C LEU A 195 -10.36 4.21 -9.04
N LEU A 196 -9.80 5.05 -9.91
CA LEU A 196 -8.49 5.69 -9.71
C LEU A 196 -8.44 6.53 -8.43
N SER A 197 -9.54 7.21 -8.11
CA SER A 197 -9.65 8.14 -6.98
C SER A 197 -10.18 7.52 -5.69
N HIS A 198 -10.45 6.21 -5.66
CA HIS A 198 -11.06 5.53 -4.51
C HIS A 198 -12.44 6.09 -4.11
N ARG A 199 -13.24 6.43 -5.12
CA ARG A 199 -14.59 7.03 -4.96
C ARG A 199 -15.68 6.17 -5.61
N SER A 200 -15.42 4.90 -5.88
CA SER A 200 -16.45 4.00 -6.40
C SER A 200 -17.55 3.73 -5.37
N GLY A 201 -17.19 3.57 -4.10
CA GLY A 201 -18.10 3.07 -3.05
C GLY A 201 -17.94 1.57 -2.78
N ALA A 202 -17.07 0.90 -3.54
CA ALA A 202 -16.65 -0.47 -3.26
C ALA A 202 -15.79 -0.53 -1.98
N GLN A 203 -15.96 -1.60 -1.20
CA GLN A 203 -15.14 -1.84 -0.01
C GLN A 203 -13.71 -2.27 -0.41
N THR A 204 -12.78 -2.26 0.54
CA THR A 204 -11.45 -2.85 0.32
C THR A 204 -11.47 -4.37 0.38
N ALA A 205 -12.37 -4.94 1.19
CA ALA A 205 -12.70 -6.36 1.28
C ALA A 205 -11.51 -7.31 1.53
N SER A 206 -10.39 -6.80 2.06
CA SER A 206 -9.16 -7.59 2.21
C SER A 206 -9.31 -8.63 3.34
N VAL A 207 -9.97 -8.26 4.43
CA VAL A 207 -10.30 -9.20 5.52
C VAL A 207 -11.29 -10.26 5.06
N ASP A 208 -12.34 -9.86 4.35
CA ASP A 208 -13.35 -10.78 3.82
C ASP A 208 -12.73 -11.77 2.83
N LEU A 209 -11.79 -11.30 1.99
CA LEU A 209 -11.04 -12.13 1.06
C LEU A 209 -10.17 -13.16 1.81
N ILE A 210 -9.41 -12.72 2.81
CA ILE A 210 -8.59 -13.61 3.64
C ILE A 210 -9.46 -14.67 4.33
N ALA A 211 -10.62 -14.25 4.86
CA ALA A 211 -11.58 -15.11 5.52
C ALA A 211 -12.09 -16.25 4.63
N THR A 212 -12.11 -16.10 3.30
CA THR A 212 -12.52 -17.17 2.37
C THR A 212 -11.62 -18.41 2.43
N ARG A 213 -10.38 -18.27 2.89
CA ARG A 213 -9.40 -19.36 3.02
C ARG A 213 -9.26 -19.87 4.46
N MET A 214 -10.13 -19.42 5.37
CA MET A 214 -10.09 -19.77 6.78
C MET A 214 -11.35 -20.54 7.18
N THR A 215 -11.17 -21.53 8.06
CA THR A 215 -12.29 -22.24 8.70
C THR A 215 -12.62 -21.70 10.10
N ASP A 216 -11.64 -21.05 10.74
CA ASP A 216 -11.77 -20.41 12.04
C ASP A 216 -11.09 -19.04 12.00
N LEU A 217 -11.87 -17.97 12.07
CA LEU A 217 -11.37 -16.58 12.00
C LEU A 217 -10.54 -16.17 13.22
N SER A 218 -10.59 -16.94 14.30
CA SER A 218 -9.79 -16.69 15.51
C SER A 218 -8.43 -17.39 15.49
N ASP A 219 -8.21 -18.31 14.54
CA ASP A 219 -6.96 -19.07 14.43
C ASP A 219 -5.87 -18.26 13.74
N TRP A 220 -4.89 -17.83 14.53
CA TRP A 220 -3.76 -17.05 14.06
C TRP A 220 -2.88 -17.78 13.05
N ASN A 221 -2.76 -19.11 13.13
CA ASN A 221 -1.96 -19.87 12.18
C ASN A 221 -2.68 -19.96 10.82
N GLN A 222 -4.00 -20.13 10.83
CA GLN A 222 -4.80 -20.07 9.60
C GLN A 222 -4.72 -18.69 8.95
N PHE A 223 -4.76 -17.62 9.76
CA PHE A 223 -4.60 -16.26 9.24
C PHE A 223 -3.25 -16.07 8.55
N ILE A 224 -2.14 -16.44 9.22
CA ILE A 224 -0.79 -16.32 8.64
C ILE A 224 -0.64 -17.17 7.37
N ALA A 225 -1.27 -18.34 7.31
CA ALA A 225 -1.29 -19.14 6.10
C ALA A 225 -2.09 -18.43 4.98
N ALA A 226 -3.31 -17.98 5.28
CA ALA A 226 -4.21 -17.36 4.31
C ALA A 226 -3.63 -16.07 3.70
N ILE A 227 -3.01 -15.18 4.48
CA ILE A 227 -2.35 -13.98 3.93
C ILE A 227 -1.17 -14.29 2.99
N GLY A 228 -0.66 -15.53 3.02
CA GLY A 228 0.42 -16.01 2.15
C GLY A 228 -0.05 -16.74 0.90
N GLU A 229 -1.36 -16.96 0.75
CA GLU A 229 -1.96 -17.62 -0.42
C GLU A 229 -2.10 -16.68 -1.62
N ASP A 230 -2.26 -17.28 -2.80
CA ASP A 230 -2.58 -16.55 -4.02
C ASP A 230 -4.10 -16.37 -4.16
N TYR A 231 -4.48 -15.15 -4.55
CA TYR A 231 -5.86 -14.73 -4.78
C TYR A 231 -6.00 -14.17 -6.18
N THR A 232 -6.94 -14.73 -6.94
CA THR A 232 -7.22 -14.29 -8.31
C THR A 232 -7.98 -12.96 -8.33
N GLN A 233 -7.99 -12.26 -9.47
CA GLN A 233 -8.85 -11.09 -9.66
C GLN A 233 -10.33 -11.45 -9.41
N GLN A 234 -10.77 -12.63 -9.86
CA GLN A 234 -12.13 -13.12 -9.65
C GLN A 234 -12.44 -13.32 -8.16
N ASP A 235 -11.51 -13.86 -7.35
CA ASP A 235 -11.71 -14.01 -5.91
C ASP A 235 -12.01 -12.64 -5.25
N HIS A 236 -11.28 -11.60 -5.64
CA HIS A 236 -11.51 -10.24 -5.13
C HIS A 236 -12.87 -9.69 -5.57
N LEU A 237 -13.24 -9.90 -6.83
CA LEU A 237 -14.50 -9.42 -7.39
C LEU A 237 -15.71 -10.13 -6.79
N ASP A 238 -15.63 -11.45 -6.59
CA ASP A 238 -16.70 -12.24 -5.98
C ASP A 238 -16.97 -11.78 -4.55
N VAL A 239 -15.90 -11.55 -3.77
CA VAL A 239 -16.02 -11.08 -2.38
C VAL A 239 -16.61 -9.67 -2.35
N VAL A 240 -16.06 -8.73 -3.11
CA VAL A 240 -16.54 -7.33 -3.05
C VAL A 240 -17.98 -7.20 -3.55
N ASN A 241 -18.39 -8.00 -4.54
CA ASN A 241 -19.76 -8.00 -5.05
C ASN A 241 -20.77 -8.65 -4.09
N GLY A 242 -20.30 -9.47 -3.15
CA GLY A 242 -21.10 -10.00 -2.05
C GLY A 242 -21.34 -9.00 -0.90
N LEU A 243 -20.64 -7.86 -0.91
CA LEU A 243 -20.67 -6.87 0.17
C LEU A 243 -21.54 -5.65 -0.20
N PRO A 244 -22.14 -4.98 0.80
CA PRO A 244 -22.88 -3.75 0.54
C PRO A 244 -21.93 -2.62 0.10
N TRP A 245 -22.40 -1.81 -0.85
CA TRP A 245 -21.70 -0.59 -1.24
C TRP A 245 -21.80 0.45 -0.13
N LEU A 246 -20.70 1.16 0.11
CA LEU A 246 -20.62 2.14 1.20
C LEU A 246 -21.37 3.43 0.86
N PHE A 247 -21.34 3.82 -0.42
CA PHE A 247 -21.94 5.04 -0.94
C PHE A 247 -22.10 4.96 -2.46
N ALA A 248 -22.83 5.93 -3.04
CA ALA A 248 -23.00 6.01 -4.48
C ALA A 248 -21.71 6.51 -5.17
N PRO A 249 -21.38 6.05 -6.38
CA PRO A 249 -20.14 6.43 -7.04
C PRO A 249 -19.96 7.96 -7.10
N GLY A 250 -18.76 8.41 -6.72
CA GLY A 250 -18.37 9.81 -6.69
C GLY A 250 -18.86 10.62 -5.49
N THR A 251 -19.69 10.08 -4.58
CA THR A 251 -20.24 10.91 -3.50
C THR A 251 -19.34 11.02 -2.27
N ASP A 252 -18.41 10.08 -2.09
CA ASP A 252 -17.50 10.04 -0.93
C ASP A 252 -16.19 9.33 -1.31
N PHE A 253 -15.27 9.19 -0.35
CA PHE A 253 -13.98 8.51 -0.47
C PHE A 253 -13.91 7.28 0.43
N ASN A 254 -13.49 6.15 -0.14
CA ASN A 254 -13.08 4.97 0.62
C ASN A 254 -11.96 4.26 -0.13
N TYR A 255 -10.80 4.16 0.52
CA TYR A 255 -9.68 3.38 -0.01
C TYR A 255 -10.13 1.94 -0.30
N SER A 256 -9.92 1.51 -1.54
CA SER A 256 -10.43 0.22 -2.04
C SER A 256 -9.38 -0.49 -2.88
N ASN A 257 -8.91 -1.63 -2.37
CA ASN A 257 -8.07 -2.56 -3.12
C ASN A 257 -8.87 -3.19 -4.27
N ALA A 258 -10.11 -3.61 -4.02
CA ALA A 258 -10.99 -4.18 -5.03
C ALA A 258 -11.26 -3.22 -6.21
N GLY A 259 -11.33 -1.92 -5.95
CA GLY A 259 -11.44 -0.91 -7.03
C GLY A 259 -10.23 -0.90 -7.97
N TYR A 260 -9.02 -1.12 -7.46
CA TYR A 260 -7.81 -1.23 -8.29
C TYR A 260 -7.70 -2.59 -8.99
N VAL A 261 -8.23 -3.66 -8.40
CA VAL A 261 -8.37 -4.95 -9.10
C VAL A 261 -9.30 -4.81 -10.30
N ALA A 262 -10.46 -4.17 -10.12
CA ALA A 262 -11.39 -3.89 -11.22
C ALA A 262 -10.77 -2.98 -12.29
N LEU A 263 -9.93 -2.02 -11.90
CA LEU A 263 -9.19 -1.20 -12.87
C LEU A 263 -8.21 -2.04 -13.69
N GLY A 264 -7.57 -3.05 -13.08
CA GLY A 264 -6.75 -4.03 -13.79
C GLY A 264 -7.55 -4.76 -14.88
N VAL A 265 -8.72 -5.30 -14.52
CA VAL A 265 -9.61 -5.99 -15.47
C VAL A 265 -10.08 -5.06 -16.60
N VAL A 266 -10.39 -3.80 -16.28
CA VAL A 266 -10.72 -2.79 -17.30
C VAL A 266 -9.55 -2.56 -18.27
N LEU A 267 -8.32 -2.48 -17.76
CA LEU A 267 -7.15 -2.29 -18.60
C LEU A 267 -6.93 -3.49 -19.52
N GLU A 268 -7.03 -4.70 -19.00
CA GLU A 268 -6.89 -5.94 -19.77
C GLU A 268 -7.94 -6.03 -20.89
N GLU A 269 -9.20 -5.67 -20.61
CA GLU A 269 -10.26 -5.66 -21.63
C GLU A 269 -10.01 -4.59 -22.72
N VAL A 270 -9.54 -3.40 -22.33
CA VAL A 270 -9.29 -2.28 -23.27
C VAL A 270 -8.09 -2.57 -24.18
N THR A 271 -7.04 -3.21 -23.67
CA THR A 271 -5.80 -3.46 -24.41
C THR A 271 -5.74 -4.83 -25.07
N GLY A 272 -6.42 -5.83 -24.50
CA GLY A 272 -6.27 -7.24 -24.86
C GLY A 272 -4.94 -7.86 -24.38
N GLU A 273 -4.27 -7.23 -23.41
CA GLU A 273 -2.98 -7.62 -22.85
C GLU A 273 -3.13 -7.84 -21.33
N ASP A 274 -2.44 -8.83 -20.77
CA ASP A 274 -2.47 -9.10 -19.33
C ASP A 274 -1.85 -7.92 -18.54
N LEU A 275 -2.33 -7.66 -17.33
CA LEU A 275 -1.83 -6.52 -16.53
C LEU A 275 -0.34 -6.64 -16.20
N GLU A 276 0.18 -7.86 -16.05
CA GLU A 276 1.61 -8.12 -15.85
C GLU A 276 2.42 -7.57 -17.03
N ASP A 277 2.05 -7.94 -18.27
CA ASP A 277 2.72 -7.50 -19.49
C ASP A 277 2.61 -5.98 -19.66
N LEU A 278 1.43 -5.40 -19.39
CA LEU A 278 1.24 -3.95 -19.43
C LEU A 278 2.16 -3.20 -18.46
N LEU A 279 2.38 -3.73 -17.25
CA LEU A 279 3.26 -3.13 -16.27
C LEU A 279 4.74 -3.30 -16.65
N GLU A 280 5.12 -4.47 -17.15
CA GLU A 280 6.48 -4.73 -17.65
C GLU A 280 6.82 -3.76 -18.79
N ASP A 281 6.02 -3.78 -19.86
CA ASP A 281 6.30 -3.05 -21.09
C ASP A 281 6.20 -1.53 -20.92
N ARG A 282 5.16 -1.05 -20.23
CA ARG A 282 4.82 0.39 -20.22
C ARG A 282 5.34 1.15 -19.02
N VAL A 283 5.79 0.44 -17.98
CA VAL A 283 6.30 1.06 -16.75
C VAL A 283 7.71 0.57 -16.46
N PHE A 284 7.94 -0.74 -16.35
CA PHE A 284 9.22 -1.25 -15.88
C PHE A 284 10.33 -1.06 -16.90
N ASP A 285 10.12 -1.47 -18.15
CA ASP A 285 11.12 -1.33 -19.20
C ASP A 285 11.38 0.13 -19.58
N GLU A 286 10.32 0.93 -19.74
CA GLU A 286 10.43 2.36 -20.04
C GLU A 286 11.17 3.15 -18.94
N ALA A 287 11.02 2.75 -17.67
CA ALA A 287 11.73 3.37 -16.55
C ALA A 287 13.06 2.69 -16.19
N GLY A 288 13.47 1.62 -16.90
CA GLY A 288 14.69 0.85 -16.61
C GLY A 288 14.67 0.11 -15.28
N MET A 289 13.50 -0.35 -14.83
CA MET A 289 13.24 -1.01 -13.54
C MET A 289 13.45 -2.54 -13.62
N HIS A 290 14.62 -3.00 -14.09
CA HIS A 290 14.95 -4.43 -14.30
C HIS A 290 15.01 -5.32 -13.04
N HIS A 291 14.58 -4.82 -11.88
CA HIS A 291 14.50 -5.56 -10.61
C HIS A 291 13.08 -5.54 -10.01
N SER A 292 12.11 -5.04 -10.77
CA SER A 292 10.69 -5.05 -10.49
C SER A 292 10.01 -6.18 -11.27
N SER A 293 8.89 -6.68 -10.76
CA SER A 293 8.04 -7.67 -11.44
C SER A 293 6.66 -7.63 -10.79
N PHE A 294 5.62 -8.04 -11.50
CA PHE A 294 4.25 -8.19 -10.99
C PHE A 294 3.86 -9.68 -11.01
N PRO A 295 4.20 -10.44 -9.95
CA PRO A 295 4.03 -11.89 -9.91
C PRO A 295 2.62 -12.34 -9.52
#